data_AF-A0A945R1T6-F1
#
_entry.id   AF-A0A945R1T6-F1
#
_cell.length_a   1.000
_cell.length_b   1.000
_cell.length_c   1.000
_cell.angle_alpha   90.00
_cell.angle_beta   90.00
_cell.angle_gamma   90.00
#
_symmetry.space_group_name_H-M   'P 1'
#
loop_
_entity.id
_entity.type
_entity.pdbx_description
1 polymer ?
#
loop_
_entity_poly.entity_id
_entity_poly.type
_entity_poly.pdbx_seq_one_letter_code
_entity_poly.pdbx_strand_id
1 'polypeptide(L)' 'ISWGSQIRSYVLDSARIKDLRTNIETSNTQAVLNGERDFFIEASLKQGL' A
#
# COMPACT_ATOMS: atom_id res chain seq x y z
N ILE A 1 3.31 15.28 11.92
CA ILE A 1 2.62 13.97 11.85
C ILE A 1 1.46 14.04 12.83
N SER A 2 0.22 14.07 12.32
CA SER A 2 -0.98 14.05 13.17
C SER A 2 -1.33 12.60 13.50
N TRP A 3 -1.89 12.37 14.69
CA TRP A 3 -2.42 11.05 15.05
C TRP A 3 -3.55 10.69 14.07
N GLY A 4 -3.48 9.50 13.46
CA GLY A 4 -4.46 9.05 12.45
C GLY A 4 -4.07 9.25 10.97
N SER A 5 -2.80 9.52 10.64
CA SER A 5 -2.37 9.51 9.23
C SER A 5 -2.43 8.10 8.65
N GLN A 6 -3.48 7.83 7.86
CA GLN A 6 -3.65 6.55 7.16
C GLN A 6 -2.58 6.40 6.07
N ILE A 7 -1.81 5.32 6.12
CA ILE A 7 -0.75 5.06 5.14
C ILE A 7 -1.19 4.18 3.97
N ARG A 8 -2.25 3.39 4.15
CA ARG A 8 -2.72 2.42 3.14
C ARG A 8 -4.20 2.14 3.30
N SER A 9 -4.89 1.97 2.18
CA SER A 9 -6.30 1.59 2.10
C SER A 9 -6.41 0.17 1.53
N TYR A 10 -7.15 -0.69 2.23
CA TYR A 10 -7.43 -2.08 1.84
C TYR A 10 -8.94 -2.20 1.61
N VAL A 11 -9.36 -2.19 0.33
CA VAL A 11 -10.76 -2.34 -0.08
C VAL A 11 -10.91 -3.71 -0.72
N LEU A 12 -11.15 -4.73 0.10
CA LEU A 12 -11.17 -6.13 -0.34
C LEU A 12 -12.39 -6.47 -1.22
N ASP A 13 -13.51 -5.79 -1.02
CA ASP A 13 -14.73 -5.95 -1.83
C ASP A 13 -14.49 -5.62 -3.31
N SER A 14 -13.66 -4.62 -3.59
CA SER A 14 -13.21 -4.26 -4.94
C SER A 14 -11.82 -4.83 -5.29
N ALA A 15 -11.33 -5.78 -4.49
CA ALA A 15 -9.99 -6.34 -4.56
C ALA A 15 -8.91 -5.27 -4.81
N ARG A 16 -8.88 -4.17 -4.04
CA ARG A 16 -7.96 -3.05 -4.25
C ARG A 16 -7.18 -2.71 -3.00
N ILE A 17 -5.86 -2.57 -3.13
CA ILE A 17 -4.98 -2.05 -2.08
C ILE A 17 -4.22 -0.85 -2.64
N LYS A 18 -4.27 0.28 -1.94
CA LYS A 18 -3.60 1.53 -2.34
C LYS A 18 -2.78 2.10 -1.20
N ASP A 19 -1.49 2.33 -1.42
CA ASP A 19 -0.62 3.06 -0.50
C ASP A 19 -0.78 4.56 -0.76
N LEU A 20 -1.17 5.30 0.28
CA LEU A 20 -1.51 6.72 0.17
C LEU A 20 -0.28 7.63 0.20
N ARG A 21 0.87 7.11 0.62
CA ARG A 21 2.13 7.85 0.63
C ARG A 21 2.76 7.84 -0.75
N THR A 22 2.74 6.66 -1.39
CA THR A 22 3.38 6.44 -2.70
C THR A 22 2.43 6.50 -3.90
N ASN A 23 1.11 6.55 -3.66
CA ASN A 23 0.05 6.43 -4.67
C ASN A 23 0.03 5.11 -5.46
N ILE A 24 0.86 4.12 -5.10
CA ILE A 24 0.84 2.81 -5.75
C ILE A 24 -0.42 2.05 -5.35
N GLU A 25 -1.06 1.44 -6.35
CA GLU A 25 -2.20 0.56 -6.18
C GLU A 25 -1.98 -0.79 -6.82
N THR A 26 -2.61 -1.82 -6.25
CA THR A 26 -2.65 -3.16 -6.81
C THR A 26 -4.05 -3.74 -6.66
N SER A 27 -4.45 -4.52 -7.66
CA SER A 27 -5.68 -5.32 -7.65
C SER A 27 -5.45 -6.75 -7.15
N ASN A 28 -4.19 -7.18 -7.01
CA ASN A 28 -3.85 -8.52 -6.53
C ASN A 28 -3.76 -8.52 -5.00
N THR A 29 -4.91 -8.45 -4.34
CA THR A 29 -4.98 -8.37 -2.87
C THR A 29 -4.46 -9.61 -2.19
N GLN A 30 -4.70 -10.79 -2.77
CA GLN A 30 -4.29 -12.06 -2.19
C GLN A 30 -2.77 -12.15 -2.08
N ALA A 31 -2.03 -11.72 -3.11
CA ALA A 31 -0.57 -11.69 -3.07
C ALA A 31 -0.02 -10.77 -1.97
N VAL A 32 -0.61 -9.58 -1.80
CA VAL A 32 -0.23 -8.64 -0.73
C VAL A 32 -0.51 -9.22 0.65
N LEU A 33 -1.63 -9.91 0.82
CA LEU A 33 -1.99 -10.60 2.07
C LEU A 33 -1.09 -11.81 2.33
N ASN A 34 -0.61 -12.47 1.28
CA ASN A 34 0.33 -13.58 1.35
C ASN A 34 1.80 -13.15 1.61
N GLY A 35 2.08 -11.84 1.63
CA GLY A 35 3.39 -11.30 1.99
C GLY A 35 4.12 -10.54 0.89
N GLU A 36 3.59 -10.47 -0.33
CA GLU A 36 4.17 -9.65 -1.40
C GLU A 36 3.94 -8.16 -1.12
N ARG A 37 4.76 -7.58 -0.24
CA ARG A 37 4.69 -6.16 0.19
C ARG A 37 5.93 -5.36 -0.19
N ASP A 38 6.93 -6.03 -0.76
CA ASP A 38 8.25 -5.46 -1.08
C ASP A 38 8.13 -4.29 -2.06
N PHE A 39 7.25 -4.41 -3.06
CA PHE A 39 7.02 -3.33 -4.02
C PHE A 39 6.53 -2.02 -3.38
N PHE A 40 5.76 -2.10 -2.27
CA PHE A 40 5.37 -0.90 -1.53
C PHE A 40 6.52 -0.33 -0.69
N ILE A 41 7.41 -1.18 -0.19
CA ILE A 41 8.57 -0.78 0.61
C ILE A 41 9.59 -0.09 -0.32
N GLU A 42 9.93 -0.71 -1.44
CA GLU A 42 10.80 -0.13 -2.46
C GLU A 42 10.28 1.22 -2.97
N ALA A 43 8.97 1.33 -3.20
CA ALA A 43 8.36 2.58 -3.61
C ALA A 43 8.46 3.69 -2.56
N SER A 44 8.31 3.33 -1.28
CA SER A 44 8.51 4.27 -0.16
C SER A 44 9.95 4.76 -0.12
N LEU A 45 10.91 3.84 -0.26
CA LEU A 45 12.34 4.16 -0.26
C LEU A 45 12.73 5.04 -1.45
N LYS A 46 12.20 4.77 -2.65
CA LYS A 46 12.43 5.60 -3.85
C LYS A 46 11.90 7.02 -3.72
N GLN A 47 10.82 7.24 -2.97
CA GLN A 47 10.29 8.57 -2.70
C GLN A 47 11.03 9.32 -1.58
N GLY A 48 11.97 8.68 -0.88
CA GLY A 48 12.69 9.29 0.24
C GLY A 48 11.80 9.54 1.47
N LEU A 49 10.75 8.74 1.64
CA LEU A 49 9.83 8.75 2.78
C LEU A 49 10.36 7.97 3.98
#